data_AF-A0A9E4N419-F1
#
_entry.id   AF-A0A9E4N419-F1
#
_cell.length_a   1.000
_cell.length_b   1.000
_cell.length_c   1.000
_cell.angle_alpha   90.00
_cell.angle_beta   90.00
_cell.angle_gamma   90.00
#
_symmetry.space_group_name_H-M   'P 1'
#
loop_
_entity.id
_entity.type
_entity.pdbx_description
1 polymer ?
#
loop_
_entity_poly.entity_id
_entity_poly.type
_entity_poly.pdbx_seq_one_letter_code
_entity_poly.pdbx_strand_id
1 'polypeptide(L)'
;MNESIELFSERLKETLLSGGSINDSEIILWTHQNFKNLHKAVNANLKEGKESFLKKISIQIEESSNTVYGISEEERKSLLPLMFELLSLYYVFPSNISRNTKKNALKELLGSDNSIARELNLSIDNFNISSNAMLGGGIGSGGMGFNTNKQKEIFYLIDVFKEWFAKSPDERDSLLSKSEGNFRFQNFLDSVSNGRSPQCRHVLLYLLFPEYYEPIISSTQKWKITQVFSSFFSENEVSKEWNEEEPSHLTDQKIRVISNQLEKIRGKRTNFYDKELASFWDSSSIGVIPDLDTELLEYKKQVVLYGPPGTSKTYTAKQLSEEIIRYRMAKDIGAPILQDEGQEMLTRALDNNIHRLQLHPAYSYEDFIRGLQFEGGNTFYKKGYLLRLLDSMSEQPDLPHVLILDEINRVDLSRLFGECFSALENRGEPIDLLGESDGKTIQLNIPDNLYIIGTMNLIDHSVEQLDFALRRRFLWVEASYNAEALLEICKFKWNSLSWDNKGFNWDVVESDFERLVDAANSLNNTIKNEDELGDDFVLGHVFFIESVPFLHQFLQPYSRSPNSFLFTAKGGWREPIEKLWRLSLYPLLKEYLSGVDNRAQTRIMKKLKEAFKP
;
A
#
# COMPACT_ATOMS: atom_id res chain seq x y z
N MET A 1 23.54 8.63 1.46
CA MET A 1 22.41 9.05 2.31
C MET A 1 22.49 10.58 2.40
N ASN A 2 21.70 11.27 3.22
CA ASN A 2 21.99 12.68 3.53
C ASN A 2 23.12 12.74 4.59
N GLU A 3 23.94 13.79 4.60
CA GLU A 3 25.11 13.97 5.48
C GLU A 3 24.78 13.71 6.95
N SER A 4 23.62 14.16 7.44
CA SER A 4 23.22 13.95 8.84
C SER A 4 22.97 12.49 9.20
N ILE A 5 22.46 11.70 8.24
CA ILE A 5 22.22 10.26 8.41
C ILE A 5 23.53 9.48 8.29
N GLU A 6 24.44 9.91 7.41
CA GLU A 6 25.78 9.31 7.30
C GLU A 6 26.55 9.48 8.60
N LEU A 7 26.60 10.70 9.14
CA LEU A 7 27.22 10.97 10.44
C LEU A 7 26.59 10.15 11.57
N PHE A 8 25.26 10.03 11.59
CA PHE A 8 24.58 9.19 12.57
C PHE A 8 24.94 7.70 12.43
N SER A 9 25.08 7.20 11.20
CA SER A 9 25.46 5.81 10.94
C SER A 9 26.89 5.52 11.36
N GLU A 10 27.81 6.45 11.09
CA GLU A 10 29.20 6.39 11.55
C GLU A 10 29.28 6.36 13.08
N ARG A 11 28.59 7.30 13.76
CA ARG A 11 28.53 7.35 15.22
C ARG A 11 27.87 6.11 15.82
N LEU A 12 26.80 5.61 15.21
CA LEU A 12 26.17 4.37 15.64
C LEU A 12 27.18 3.21 15.58
N LYS A 13 27.95 3.09 14.50
CA LYS A 13 28.97 2.05 14.37
C LYS A 13 30.07 2.17 15.43
N GLU A 14 30.55 3.38 15.71
CA GLU A 14 31.48 3.64 16.83
C GLU A 14 30.88 3.22 18.16
N THR A 15 29.66 3.68 18.49
CA THR A 15 28.96 3.33 19.72
C THR A 15 28.74 1.82 19.87
N LEU A 16 28.48 1.09 18.79
CA LEU A 16 28.36 -0.37 18.85
C LEU A 16 29.66 -1.06 19.24
N LEU A 17 30.81 -0.50 18.86
CA LEU A 17 32.13 -1.04 19.21
C LEU A 17 32.55 -0.62 20.63
N SER A 18 32.50 0.67 20.94
CA SER A 18 33.03 1.22 22.20
C SER A 18 32.01 1.32 23.34
N GLY A 19 30.71 1.27 23.04
CA GLY A 19 29.68 1.80 23.93
C GLY A 19 29.63 3.33 23.91
N GLY A 20 28.97 3.93 24.90
CA GLY A 20 28.83 5.39 25.02
C GLY A 20 27.55 5.94 24.39
N SER A 21 27.41 7.26 24.24
CA SER A 21 26.27 7.89 23.55
C SER A 21 26.60 8.11 22.07
N ILE A 22 25.58 8.04 21.20
CA ILE A 22 25.71 8.40 19.77
C ILE A 22 26.08 9.89 19.62
N ASN A 23 25.63 10.72 20.55
CA ASN A 23 25.82 12.17 20.50
C ASN A 23 27.14 12.61 21.15
N ASP A 24 27.63 11.85 22.12
CA ASP A 24 28.89 12.11 22.80
C ASP A 24 29.51 10.80 23.33
N SER A 25 30.64 10.39 22.75
CA SER A 25 31.33 9.15 23.12
C SER A 25 31.86 9.14 24.55
N GLU A 26 32.04 10.30 25.19
CA GLU A 26 32.50 10.40 26.58
C GLU A 26 31.37 10.08 27.58
N ILE A 27 30.11 10.19 27.17
CA ILE A 27 28.96 9.88 28.01
C ILE A 27 28.73 8.37 28.00
N ILE A 28 28.91 7.72 29.17
CA ILE A 28 28.64 6.30 29.35
C ILE A 28 27.13 6.05 29.29
N LEU A 29 26.62 5.71 28.11
CA LEU A 29 25.19 5.53 27.87
C LEU A 29 24.83 4.12 27.34
N TRP A 30 25.32 3.74 26.16
CA TRP A 30 25.06 2.41 25.59
C TRP A 30 25.95 1.38 26.28
N THR A 31 25.39 0.71 27.28
CA THR A 31 26.04 -0.33 28.06
C THR A 31 25.07 -1.49 28.31
N HIS A 32 25.61 -2.69 28.53
CA HIS A 32 24.78 -3.86 28.84
C HIS A 32 23.86 -3.62 30.04
N GLN A 33 24.38 -2.98 31.09
CA GLN A 33 23.62 -2.70 32.31
C GLN A 33 22.47 -1.72 32.04
N ASN A 34 22.71 -0.65 31.27
CA ASN A 34 21.67 0.32 30.94
C ASN A 34 20.57 -0.30 30.06
N PHE A 35 20.93 -1.12 29.06
CA PHE A 35 19.95 -1.85 28.26
C PHE A 35 19.17 -2.90 29.05
N LYS A 36 19.82 -3.60 29.99
CA LYS A 36 19.15 -4.54 30.90
C LYS A 36 18.16 -3.82 31.81
N ASN A 37 18.54 -2.66 32.35
CA ASN A 37 17.65 -1.84 33.18
C ASN A 37 16.50 -1.25 32.35
N LEU A 38 16.76 -0.78 31.14
CA LEU A 38 15.73 -0.28 30.23
C LEU A 38 14.73 -1.39 29.85
N HIS A 39 15.22 -2.60 29.55
CA HIS A 39 14.36 -3.77 29.29
C HIS A 39 13.45 -4.07 30.49
N LYS A 40 14.00 -4.07 31.71
CA LYS A 40 13.19 -4.30 32.92
C LYS A 40 12.15 -3.20 33.14
N ALA A 41 12.54 -1.94 32.94
CA ALA A 41 11.66 -0.78 33.12
C ALA A 41 10.54 -0.71 32.06
N VAL A 42 10.82 -1.18 30.84
CA VAL A 42 9.94 -1.00 29.68
C VAL A 42 9.31 -2.32 29.22
N ASN A 43 10.10 -3.21 28.62
CA ASN A 43 9.61 -4.45 28.01
C ASN A 43 8.94 -5.37 29.04
N ALA A 44 9.53 -5.49 30.24
CA ALA A 44 9.06 -6.40 31.29
C ALA A 44 8.10 -5.76 32.30
N ASN A 45 7.80 -4.46 32.19
CA ASN A 45 6.96 -3.73 33.14
C ASN A 45 5.96 -2.82 32.42
N LEU A 46 5.15 -3.41 31.55
CA LEU A 46 4.20 -2.69 30.71
C LEU A 46 3.13 -1.95 31.54
N LYS A 47 2.95 -0.66 31.25
CA LYS A 47 1.89 0.15 31.84
C LYS A 47 0.63 0.11 30.99
N GLU A 48 -0.46 -0.37 31.57
CA GLU A 48 -1.80 -0.24 30.99
C GLU A 48 -2.36 1.16 31.24
N GLY A 49 -3.16 1.69 30.32
CA GLY A 49 -3.71 3.04 30.44
C GLY A 49 -4.20 3.63 29.12
N LYS A 50 -4.82 4.81 29.18
CA LYS A 50 -5.32 5.55 28.00
C LYS A 50 -4.28 6.46 27.36
N GLU A 51 -3.15 6.65 28.03
CA GLU A 51 -2.03 7.47 27.58
C GLU A 51 -1.42 6.89 26.29
N SER A 52 -0.77 7.77 25.53
CA SER A 52 0.00 7.37 24.37
C SER A 52 1.14 6.41 24.75
N PHE A 53 1.62 5.65 23.77
CA PHE A 53 2.74 4.73 23.94
C PHE A 53 4.01 5.43 24.48
N LEU A 54 4.40 6.58 23.94
CA LEU A 54 5.62 7.28 24.38
C LEU A 54 5.47 7.90 25.76
N LYS A 55 4.26 8.39 26.11
CA LYS A 55 3.98 8.88 27.45
C LYS A 55 4.08 7.76 28.49
N LYS A 56 3.58 6.56 28.18
CA LYS A 56 3.72 5.38 29.04
C LYS A 56 5.18 5.02 29.27
N ILE A 57 6.01 4.98 28.22
CA ILE A 57 7.45 4.75 28.35
C ILE A 57 8.12 5.81 29.24
N SER A 58 7.82 7.08 29.01
CA SER A 58 8.36 8.20 29.81
C SER A 58 8.08 8.00 31.31
N ILE A 59 6.84 7.65 31.64
CA ILE A 59 6.41 7.40 33.03
C ILE A 59 7.04 6.13 33.60
N GLN A 60 7.08 5.03 32.84
CA GLN A 60 7.69 3.77 33.26
C GLN A 60 9.19 3.95 33.59
N ILE A 61 9.91 4.72 32.79
CA ILE A 61 11.31 5.07 33.04
C ILE A 61 11.40 5.94 34.31
N GLU A 62 10.56 6.95 34.44
CA GLU A 62 10.52 7.85 35.60
C GLU A 62 10.23 7.11 36.92
N GLU A 63 9.34 6.13 36.92
CA GLU A 63 8.94 5.37 38.12
C GLU A 63 9.85 4.15 38.37
N SER A 64 10.82 3.87 37.50
CA SER A 64 11.53 2.57 37.46
C SER A 64 12.32 2.23 38.72
N SER A 65 12.93 3.21 39.39
CA SER A 65 13.66 3.01 40.65
C SER A 65 12.76 2.56 41.81
N ASN A 66 11.48 2.92 41.76
CA ASN A 66 10.49 2.58 42.78
C ASN A 66 9.68 1.33 42.43
N THR A 67 9.52 1.05 41.14
CA THR A 67 8.60 0.01 40.63
C THR A 67 9.31 -1.25 40.17
N VAL A 68 10.62 -1.20 39.91
CA VAL A 68 11.40 -2.32 39.38
C VAL A 68 12.59 -2.61 40.30
N TYR A 69 12.66 -3.86 40.80
CA TYR A 69 13.74 -4.27 41.68
C TYR A 69 15.11 -4.25 40.98
N GLY A 70 16.08 -3.61 41.64
CA GLY A 70 17.48 -3.58 41.21
C GLY A 70 17.81 -2.50 40.18
N ILE A 71 17.04 -1.41 40.11
CA ILE A 71 17.38 -0.17 39.41
C ILE A 71 17.54 0.94 40.48
N SER A 72 18.73 1.50 40.61
CA SER A 72 18.98 2.63 41.51
C SER A 72 18.54 3.98 40.91
N GLU A 73 18.41 5.03 41.73
CA GLU A 73 18.13 6.40 41.25
C GLU A 73 19.18 6.92 40.27
N GLU A 74 20.46 6.58 40.47
CA GLU A 74 21.52 6.96 39.54
C GLU A 74 21.43 6.19 38.21
N GLU A 75 21.15 4.88 38.24
CA GLU A 75 20.96 4.10 37.01
C GLU A 75 19.73 4.55 36.22
N ARG A 76 18.64 4.94 36.91
CA ARG A 76 17.41 5.44 36.30
C ARG A 76 17.66 6.66 35.40
N LYS A 77 18.56 7.56 35.79
CA LYS A 77 18.88 8.80 35.05
C LYS A 77 19.40 8.53 33.63
N SER A 78 20.05 7.39 33.41
CA SER A 78 20.60 7.01 32.10
C SER A 78 19.54 6.45 31.14
N LEU A 79 18.38 6.02 31.64
CA LEU A 79 17.39 5.30 30.83
C LEU A 79 16.63 6.22 29.86
N LEU A 80 16.35 7.47 30.26
CA LEU A 80 15.61 8.41 29.41
C LEU A 80 16.45 8.91 28.21
N PRO A 81 17.73 9.32 28.37
CA PRO A 81 18.62 9.58 27.24
C PRO A 81 18.82 8.36 26.33
N LEU A 82 18.95 7.16 26.91
CA LEU A 82 19.10 5.94 26.12
C LEU A 82 17.88 5.67 25.24
N MET A 83 16.67 5.79 25.81
CA MET A 83 15.42 5.65 25.06
C MET A 83 15.28 6.73 23.98
N PHE A 84 15.77 7.95 24.22
CA PHE A 84 15.79 9.01 23.21
C PHE A 84 16.62 8.60 21.98
N GLU A 85 17.81 8.05 22.18
CA GLU A 85 18.67 7.60 21.08
C GLU A 85 18.08 6.41 20.32
N LEU A 86 17.45 5.46 21.01
CA LEU A 86 16.71 4.36 20.36
C LEU A 86 15.52 4.85 19.55
N LEU A 87 14.76 5.80 20.09
CA LEU A 87 13.64 6.39 19.38
C LEU A 87 14.10 7.17 18.14
N SER A 88 15.27 7.81 18.24
CA SER A 88 15.91 8.49 17.11
C SER A 88 16.32 7.49 16.03
N LEU A 89 16.93 6.36 16.40
CA LEU A 89 17.25 5.26 15.48
C LEU A 89 16.00 4.72 14.75
N TYR A 90 14.89 4.54 15.47
CA TYR A 90 13.60 4.17 14.85
C TYR A 90 13.15 5.21 13.82
N TYR A 91 13.22 6.51 14.16
CA TYR A 91 12.73 7.60 13.31
C TYR A 91 13.69 8.05 12.21
N VAL A 92 14.95 7.61 12.22
CA VAL A 92 15.91 7.82 11.12
C VAL A 92 15.43 7.15 9.84
N PHE A 93 14.69 6.04 9.92
CA PHE A 93 14.25 5.34 8.72
C PHE A 93 13.02 5.94 8.01
N PRO A 94 11.84 6.09 8.63
CA PRO A 94 10.61 6.38 7.91
C PRO A 94 10.60 7.79 7.31
N SER A 95 10.53 7.89 5.99
CA SER A 95 10.39 9.14 5.24
C SER A 95 8.92 9.62 5.16
N ASN A 96 7.97 8.71 5.34
CA ASN A 96 6.53 8.97 5.32
C ASN A 96 5.96 9.53 6.64
N ILE A 97 6.82 9.86 7.63
CA ILE A 97 6.41 10.53 8.87
C ILE A 97 6.90 11.97 8.84
N SER A 98 5.99 12.92 9.05
CA SER A 98 6.32 14.35 9.05
C SER A 98 7.37 14.72 10.10
N ARG A 99 8.21 15.71 9.78
CA ARG A 99 9.20 16.27 10.71
C ARG A 99 8.57 16.73 12.04
N ASN A 100 7.37 17.31 11.98
CA ASN A 100 6.64 17.77 13.17
C ASN A 100 6.19 16.60 14.04
N THR A 101 5.68 15.52 13.43
CA THR A 101 5.28 14.30 14.15
C THR A 101 6.48 13.67 14.85
N LYS A 102 7.64 13.57 14.17
CA LYS A 102 8.89 13.08 14.78
C LYS A 102 9.34 13.96 15.95
N LYS A 103 9.29 15.29 15.81
CA LYS A 103 9.66 16.24 16.88
C LYS A 103 8.70 16.16 18.09
N ASN A 104 7.40 16.03 17.84
CA ASN A 104 6.40 15.90 18.89
C ASN A 104 6.57 14.60 19.68
N ALA A 105 6.92 13.49 19.00
CA ALA A 105 7.24 12.23 19.65
C ALA A 105 8.41 12.37 20.66
N LEU A 106 9.48 13.09 20.30
CA LEU A 106 10.59 13.35 21.22
C LEU A 106 10.17 14.24 22.41
N LYS A 107 9.40 15.30 22.16
CA LYS A 107 8.89 16.18 23.22
C LYS A 107 8.00 15.42 24.20
N GLU A 108 7.18 14.52 23.68
CA GLU A 108 6.30 13.67 24.48
C GLU A 108 7.10 12.68 25.34
N LEU A 109 8.15 12.06 24.78
CA LEU A 109 9.06 11.18 25.53
C LEU A 109 9.76 11.94 26.66
N LEU A 110 10.34 13.12 26.35
CA LEU A 110 11.03 13.94 27.35
C LEU A 110 10.06 14.42 28.43
N GLY A 111 8.86 14.90 28.04
CA GLY A 111 7.81 15.35 28.94
C GLY A 111 8.17 16.59 29.76
N SER A 112 7.36 17.66 29.70
CA SER A 112 7.63 18.89 30.47
C SER A 112 7.74 18.68 31.98
N ASP A 113 6.99 17.70 32.50
CA ASP A 113 6.91 17.41 33.94
C ASP A 113 7.83 16.26 34.38
N ASN A 114 8.51 15.58 33.46
CA ASN A 114 9.36 14.43 33.79
C ASN A 114 10.55 14.88 34.66
N SER A 115 10.72 14.22 35.81
CA SER A 115 11.78 14.52 36.78
C SER A 115 13.17 14.36 36.19
N ILE A 116 13.43 13.28 35.45
CA ILE A 116 14.76 12.99 34.87
C ILE A 116 15.12 14.07 33.84
N ALA A 117 14.18 14.44 32.98
CA ALA A 117 14.42 15.50 31.99
C ALA A 117 14.77 16.84 32.64
N ARG A 118 14.12 17.18 33.76
CA ARG A 118 14.41 18.41 34.53
C ARG A 118 15.75 18.33 35.26
N GLU A 119 16.04 17.22 35.94
CA GLU A 119 17.28 17.01 36.69
C GLU A 119 18.52 17.07 35.79
N LEU A 120 18.43 16.47 34.60
CA LEU A 120 19.53 16.43 33.63
C LEU A 120 19.48 17.60 32.63
N ASN A 121 18.51 18.52 32.75
CA ASN A 121 18.27 19.61 31.82
C ASN A 121 18.23 19.15 30.34
N LEU A 122 17.52 18.06 30.08
CA LEU A 122 17.42 17.45 28.75
C LEU A 122 16.46 18.23 27.85
N SER A 123 16.93 18.45 26.64
CA SER A 123 16.22 19.01 25.51
C SER A 123 16.62 18.26 24.25
N ILE A 124 15.91 18.51 23.14
CA ILE A 124 16.27 17.91 21.84
C ILE A 124 17.68 18.32 21.40
N ASP A 125 18.11 19.53 21.76
CA ASP A 125 19.41 20.09 21.36
C ASP A 125 20.60 19.41 22.07
N ASN A 126 20.35 18.67 23.16
CA ASN A 126 21.37 17.81 23.77
C ASN A 126 21.71 16.61 22.88
N PHE A 127 20.86 16.27 21.91
CA PHE A 127 21.00 15.10 21.05
C PHE A 127 21.13 15.52 19.58
N ASN A 128 22.08 16.42 19.27
CA ASN A 128 22.19 17.03 17.94
C ASN A 128 22.40 16.01 16.80
N ILE A 129 23.23 14.99 16.98
CA ILE A 129 23.49 13.98 15.94
C ILE A 129 22.21 13.16 15.68
N SER A 130 21.60 12.65 16.76
CA SER A 130 20.37 11.87 16.68
C SER A 130 19.18 12.67 16.13
N SER A 131 18.99 13.90 16.62
CA SER A 131 17.88 14.76 16.22
C SER A 131 18.04 15.30 14.79
N ASN A 132 19.26 15.63 14.35
CA ASN A 132 19.49 16.05 12.97
C ASN A 132 19.26 14.91 11.97
N ALA A 133 19.67 13.69 12.31
CA ALA A 133 19.46 12.53 11.45
C ALA A 133 17.98 12.18 11.29
N MET A 134 17.23 12.07 12.39
CA MET A 134 15.81 11.73 12.32
C MET A 134 14.95 12.80 11.63
N LEU A 135 15.33 14.07 11.75
CA LEU A 135 14.65 15.20 11.12
C LEU A 135 15.14 15.46 9.68
N GLY A 136 16.11 14.68 9.19
CA GLY A 136 16.77 14.82 7.89
C GLY A 136 16.01 14.26 6.69
N GLY A 137 14.75 13.84 6.85
CA GLY A 137 13.87 13.40 5.77
C GLY A 137 13.60 11.89 5.70
N GLY A 138 14.32 11.07 6.47
CA GLY A 138 14.18 9.61 6.44
C GLY A 138 14.98 8.94 5.32
N ILE A 139 15.10 7.62 5.40
CA ILE A 139 15.88 6.76 4.50
C ILE A 139 14.96 6.01 3.52
N GLY A 140 13.79 5.58 3.98
CA GLY A 140 12.88 4.73 3.21
C GLY A 140 11.46 4.75 3.76
N SER A 141 10.53 4.07 3.07
CA SER A 141 9.13 4.02 3.51
C SER A 141 8.94 3.01 4.64
N GLY A 142 8.46 3.47 5.80
CA GLY A 142 8.09 2.57 6.89
C GLY A 142 6.82 1.76 6.58
N GLY A 143 5.91 2.31 5.78
CA GLY A 143 4.58 1.73 5.60
C GLY A 143 3.73 1.73 6.87
N MET A 144 2.48 1.26 6.76
CA MET A 144 1.52 1.25 7.88
C MET A 144 1.95 0.27 8.98
N GLY A 145 2.40 -0.94 8.60
CA GLY A 145 2.79 -1.99 9.54
C GLY A 145 3.89 -1.56 10.51
N PHE A 146 4.95 -0.90 10.03
CA PHE A 146 6.05 -0.38 10.86
C PHE A 146 5.54 0.67 11.84
N ASN A 147 4.74 1.63 11.35
CA ASN A 147 4.23 2.74 12.12
C ASN A 147 3.25 2.30 13.22
N THR A 148 2.37 1.33 12.90
CA THR A 148 1.39 0.78 13.85
C THR A 148 2.04 -0.16 14.86
N ASN A 149 3.06 -0.93 14.48
CA ASN A 149 3.77 -1.85 15.38
C ASN A 149 4.99 -1.22 16.08
N LYS A 150 5.09 0.12 16.15
CA LYS A 150 6.19 0.87 16.76
C LYS A 150 6.67 0.30 18.10
N GLN A 151 5.74 -0.11 18.97
CA GLN A 151 6.09 -0.73 20.26
C GLN A 151 6.96 -1.98 20.09
N LYS A 152 6.57 -2.89 19.20
CA LYS A 152 7.33 -4.13 18.93
C LYS A 152 8.71 -3.83 18.35
N GLU A 153 8.78 -2.85 17.45
CA GLU A 153 10.04 -2.42 16.82
C GLU A 153 11.03 -1.87 17.85
N ILE A 154 10.58 -0.97 18.74
CA ILE A 154 11.42 -0.40 19.79
C ILE A 154 11.83 -1.46 20.82
N PHE A 155 10.92 -2.36 21.19
CA PHE A 155 11.23 -3.42 22.16
C PHE A 155 12.29 -4.36 21.63
N TYR A 156 12.21 -4.70 20.34
CA TYR A 156 13.23 -5.48 19.67
C TYR A 156 14.58 -4.77 19.64
N LEU A 157 14.64 -3.45 19.37
CA LEU A 157 15.89 -2.71 19.45
C LEU A 157 16.51 -2.78 20.86
N ILE A 158 15.69 -2.67 21.92
CA ILE A 158 16.16 -2.82 23.30
C ILE A 158 16.76 -4.20 23.52
N ASP A 159 16.10 -5.26 23.05
CA ASP A 159 16.60 -6.63 23.18
C ASP A 159 17.88 -6.87 22.37
N VAL A 160 17.93 -6.38 21.12
CA VAL A 160 19.12 -6.44 20.26
C VAL A 160 20.32 -5.83 20.97
N PHE A 161 20.19 -4.61 21.50
CA PHE A 161 21.34 -3.97 22.12
C PHE A 161 21.66 -4.51 23.51
N LYS A 162 20.67 -5.02 24.26
CA LYS A 162 20.90 -5.77 25.49
C LYS A 162 21.81 -6.99 25.24
N GLU A 163 21.49 -7.80 24.23
CA GLU A 163 22.30 -8.96 23.84
C GLU A 163 23.62 -8.56 23.17
N TRP A 164 23.64 -7.46 22.41
CA TRP A 164 24.85 -6.95 21.76
C TRP A 164 25.92 -6.58 22.78
N PHE A 165 25.57 -5.74 23.76
CA PHE A 165 26.53 -5.29 24.77
C PHE A 165 26.84 -6.34 25.83
N ALA A 166 26.13 -7.47 25.85
CA ALA A 166 26.53 -8.64 26.64
C ALA A 166 27.83 -9.28 26.10
N LYS A 167 28.12 -9.06 24.81
CA LYS A 167 29.33 -9.57 24.14
C LYS A 167 30.55 -8.71 24.47
N SER A 168 31.70 -9.36 24.47
CA SER A 168 32.99 -8.67 24.62
C SER A 168 33.25 -7.69 23.47
N PRO A 169 34.08 -6.65 23.66
CA PRO A 169 34.49 -5.76 22.57
C PRO A 169 35.05 -6.50 21.35
N ASP A 170 35.88 -7.53 21.55
CA ASP A 170 36.49 -8.31 20.47
C ASP A 170 35.45 -9.10 19.66
N GLU A 171 34.45 -9.66 20.32
CA GLU A 171 33.32 -10.32 19.63
C GLU A 171 32.51 -9.31 18.82
N ARG A 172 32.22 -8.12 19.37
CA ARG A 172 31.48 -7.06 18.67
C ARG A 172 32.25 -6.55 17.44
N ASP A 173 33.56 -6.38 17.55
CA ASP A 173 34.42 -6.01 16.42
C ASP A 173 34.43 -7.09 15.33
N SER A 174 34.54 -8.36 15.71
CA SER A 174 34.46 -9.49 14.78
C SER A 174 33.12 -9.54 14.03
N LEU A 175 32.01 -9.26 14.71
CA LEU A 175 30.66 -9.21 14.12
C LEU A 175 30.44 -8.02 13.19
N LEU A 176 31.17 -6.90 13.36
CA LEU A 176 31.09 -5.71 12.49
C LEU A 176 32.26 -5.58 11.50
N SER A 177 33.12 -6.60 11.45
CA SER A 177 34.34 -6.56 10.65
C SER A 177 34.06 -6.32 9.16
N LYS A 178 34.99 -5.68 8.46
CA LYS A 178 34.83 -5.36 7.02
C LYS A 178 34.73 -6.62 6.15
N SER A 179 35.31 -7.74 6.59
CA SER A 179 35.22 -9.04 5.94
C SER A 179 34.11 -9.87 6.58
N GLU A 180 33.01 -10.09 5.87
CA GLU A 180 31.84 -10.89 6.29
C GLU A 180 30.99 -10.33 7.46
N GLY A 181 31.28 -9.13 7.97
CA GLY A 181 30.52 -8.55 9.08
C GLY A 181 29.03 -8.35 8.77
N ASN A 182 28.67 -8.10 7.51
CA ASN A 182 27.28 -8.02 7.06
C ASN A 182 26.49 -9.29 7.45
N PHE A 183 27.03 -10.46 7.14
CA PHE A 183 26.41 -11.75 7.47
C PHE A 183 26.39 -12.05 8.95
N ARG A 184 27.53 -11.83 9.62
CA ARG A 184 27.69 -12.18 11.03
C ARG A 184 26.76 -11.33 11.89
N PHE A 185 26.66 -10.05 11.56
CA PHE A 185 25.72 -9.14 12.21
C PHE A 185 24.27 -9.50 11.88
N GLN A 186 23.97 -9.87 10.63
CA GLN A 186 22.65 -10.38 10.25
C GLN A 186 22.23 -11.59 11.08
N ASN A 187 23.06 -12.63 11.16
CA ASN A 187 22.83 -13.83 11.97
C ASN A 187 22.63 -13.50 13.44
N PHE A 188 23.40 -12.53 13.95
CA PHE A 188 23.20 -12.04 15.32
C PHE A 188 21.80 -11.43 15.48
N LEU A 189 21.37 -10.54 14.59
CA LEU A 189 20.04 -9.93 14.66
C LEU A 189 18.90 -10.97 14.57
N ASP A 190 19.07 -12.00 13.74
CA ASP A 190 18.12 -13.12 13.60
C ASP A 190 18.02 -13.92 14.89
N SER A 191 19.15 -14.19 15.56
CA SER A 191 19.19 -14.95 16.81
C SER A 191 18.48 -14.27 17.98
N VAL A 192 18.28 -12.95 17.94
CA VAL A 192 17.58 -12.20 18.99
C VAL A 192 16.06 -12.37 18.90
N SER A 193 15.52 -12.74 17.72
CA SER A 193 14.07 -12.93 17.53
C SER A 193 13.70 -14.41 17.41
N ASN A 194 12.86 -14.93 18.33
CA ASN A 194 12.31 -16.29 18.27
C ASN A 194 11.15 -16.44 17.25
N GLY A 195 11.15 -15.71 16.14
CA GLY A 195 10.04 -15.67 15.18
C GLY A 195 10.28 -14.73 13.99
N ARG A 196 9.21 -14.17 13.39
CA ARG A 196 9.35 -13.18 12.31
C ARG A 196 10.04 -11.92 12.84
N SER A 197 11.27 -11.67 12.39
CA SER A 197 12.06 -10.54 12.86
C SER A 197 11.38 -9.20 12.56
N PRO A 198 11.35 -8.26 13.52
CA PRO A 198 10.82 -6.90 13.31
C PRO A 198 11.56 -6.14 12.22
N GLN A 199 10.92 -5.16 11.60
CA GLN A 199 11.45 -4.48 10.42
C GLN A 199 12.68 -3.60 10.74
N CYS A 200 12.82 -3.14 11.98
CA CYS A 200 14.02 -2.44 12.47
C CYS A 200 15.31 -3.26 12.30
N ARG A 201 15.22 -4.60 12.20
CA ARG A 201 16.34 -5.45 11.79
C ARG A 201 16.95 -4.99 10.46
N HIS A 202 16.11 -4.75 9.46
CA HIS A 202 16.56 -4.33 8.13
C HIS A 202 17.07 -2.89 8.13
N VAL A 203 16.54 -2.03 9.02
CA VAL A 203 17.07 -0.67 9.23
C VAL A 203 18.52 -0.73 9.71
N LEU A 204 18.82 -1.57 10.70
CA LEU A 204 20.18 -1.74 11.23
C LEU A 204 21.14 -2.26 10.17
N LEU A 205 20.72 -3.27 9.40
CA LEU A 205 21.52 -3.81 8.30
C LEU A 205 21.88 -2.73 7.26
N TYR A 206 20.89 -1.92 6.85
CA TYR A 206 21.13 -0.83 5.91
C TYR A 206 22.05 0.27 6.48
N LEU A 207 21.87 0.68 7.73
CA LEU A 207 22.68 1.73 8.35
C LEU A 207 24.16 1.32 8.49
N LEU A 208 24.41 0.06 8.83
CA LEU A 208 25.77 -0.42 9.13
C LEU A 208 26.50 -1.00 7.90
N PHE A 209 25.74 -1.47 6.92
CA PHE A 209 26.22 -2.15 5.71
C PHE A 209 25.45 -1.70 4.44
N PRO A 210 25.39 -0.38 4.14
CA PRO A 210 24.63 0.15 3.01
C PRO A 210 25.14 -0.28 1.62
N GLU A 211 26.33 -0.88 1.56
CA GLU A 211 26.91 -1.48 0.37
C GLU A 211 26.39 -2.89 0.06
N TYR A 212 25.72 -3.54 1.02
CA TYR A 212 25.16 -4.89 0.89
C TYR A 212 23.63 -4.90 0.93
N TYR A 213 23.02 -4.00 1.71
CA TYR A 213 21.57 -3.94 1.87
C TYR A 213 20.99 -2.68 1.25
N GLU A 214 19.79 -2.80 0.69
CA GLU A 214 19.01 -1.68 0.18
C GLU A 214 18.03 -1.16 1.24
N PRO A 215 17.58 0.11 1.17
CA PRO A 215 16.72 0.73 2.18
C PRO A 215 15.26 0.25 2.11
N ILE A 216 15.05 -1.07 2.08
CA ILE A 216 13.74 -1.74 2.00
C ILE A 216 13.58 -2.59 3.27
N ILE A 217 12.56 -2.33 4.07
CA ILE A 217 12.37 -3.02 5.36
C ILE A 217 11.17 -3.99 5.36
N SER A 218 10.29 -3.89 4.36
CA SER A 218 9.14 -4.79 4.21
C SER A 218 9.52 -6.04 3.43
N SER A 219 9.41 -7.21 4.05
CA SER A 219 9.65 -8.50 3.38
C SER A 219 8.74 -8.69 2.15
N THR A 220 7.51 -8.19 2.21
CA THR A 220 6.56 -8.24 1.08
C THR A 220 7.03 -7.37 -0.08
N GLN A 221 7.53 -6.16 0.19
CA GLN A 221 8.09 -5.29 -0.85
C GLN A 221 9.35 -5.90 -1.47
N LYS A 222 10.24 -6.45 -0.62
CA LYS A 222 11.42 -7.20 -1.06
C LYS A 222 11.04 -8.31 -2.04
N TRP A 223 10.07 -9.15 -1.67
CA TRP A 223 9.57 -10.21 -2.53
C TRP A 223 9.03 -9.65 -3.86
N LYS A 224 8.14 -8.64 -3.82
CA LYS A 224 7.57 -8.03 -5.04
C LYS A 224 8.65 -7.56 -6.01
N ILE A 225 9.65 -6.83 -5.49
CA ILE A 225 10.80 -6.34 -6.27
C ILE A 225 11.53 -7.53 -6.92
N THR A 226 11.82 -8.59 -6.17
CA THR A 226 12.51 -9.77 -6.74
C THR A 226 11.69 -10.52 -7.79
N GLN A 227 10.36 -10.48 -7.72
CA GLN A 227 9.50 -11.11 -8.73
C GLN A 227 9.46 -10.29 -10.02
N VAL A 228 9.25 -8.99 -9.90
CA VAL A 228 9.16 -8.04 -11.02
C VAL A 228 10.46 -8.04 -11.82
N PHE A 229 11.59 -7.98 -11.14
CA PHE A 229 12.91 -7.90 -11.75
C PHE A 229 13.63 -9.26 -11.77
N SER A 230 12.88 -10.37 -11.81
CA SER A 230 13.44 -11.73 -11.81
C SER A 230 14.36 -12.01 -13.00
N SER A 231 14.09 -11.40 -14.15
CA SER A 231 14.94 -11.49 -15.35
C SER A 231 16.25 -10.70 -15.25
N PHE A 232 16.45 -9.91 -14.19
CA PHE A 232 17.67 -9.13 -13.93
C PHE A 232 18.67 -9.88 -13.04
N PHE A 233 18.48 -11.17 -12.79
CA PHE A 233 19.51 -11.98 -12.16
C PHE A 233 19.41 -13.42 -12.65
N SER A 234 20.54 -14.09 -12.79
CA SER A 234 20.59 -15.55 -12.93
C SER A 234 20.85 -16.20 -11.57
N GLU A 235 20.32 -17.40 -11.33
CA GLU A 235 20.60 -18.15 -10.08
C GLU A 235 22.10 -18.36 -9.85
N ASN A 236 22.90 -18.42 -10.92
CA ASN A 236 24.35 -18.54 -10.87
C ASN A 236 25.09 -17.26 -10.42
N GLU A 237 24.43 -16.10 -10.47
CA GLU A 237 24.97 -14.82 -9.95
C GLU A 237 24.63 -14.64 -8.47
N VAL A 238 23.58 -15.30 -7.98
CA VAL A 238 23.12 -15.21 -6.59
C VAL A 238 23.98 -16.09 -5.64
N SER A 239 24.76 -17.04 -6.17
CA SER A 239 25.43 -18.08 -5.37
C SER A 239 26.95 -17.93 -5.17
N LYS A 240 27.61 -16.87 -5.68
CA LYS A 240 29.09 -16.80 -5.70
C LYS A 240 29.76 -16.15 -4.49
N GLU A 241 29.02 -15.42 -3.65
CA GLU A 241 29.61 -14.62 -2.56
C GLU A 241 29.13 -15.02 -1.15
N TRP A 242 28.14 -15.92 -1.03
CA TRP A 242 27.39 -16.17 0.23
C TRP A 242 27.20 -17.70 0.40
N ASN A 243 27.62 -18.30 1.53
CA ASN A 243 27.30 -19.70 1.83
C ASN A 243 25.79 -19.86 2.08
N GLU A 244 25.14 -20.74 1.30
CA GLU A 244 23.70 -20.93 1.20
C GLU A 244 23.16 -21.82 2.34
N GLU A 245 22.16 -21.33 3.09
CA GLU A 245 21.20 -22.16 3.86
C GLU A 245 19.98 -21.37 4.41
N GLU A 246 19.99 -20.02 4.41
CA GLU A 246 18.89 -19.17 4.93
C GLU A 246 18.11 -18.37 3.85
N PRO A 247 16.77 -18.53 3.72
CA PRO A 247 15.96 -17.86 2.67
C PRO A 247 15.95 -16.32 2.71
N SER A 248 16.12 -15.72 3.89
CA SER A 248 16.12 -14.27 4.06
C SER A 248 17.38 -13.64 3.43
N HIS A 249 18.52 -14.33 3.52
CA HIS A 249 19.80 -13.91 2.95
C HIS A 249 19.72 -13.84 1.43
N LEU A 250 19.12 -14.88 0.85
CA LEU A 250 18.94 -15.00 -0.59
C LEU A 250 18.09 -13.86 -1.16
N THR A 251 17.09 -13.39 -0.41
CA THR A 251 16.23 -12.29 -0.86
C THR A 251 16.99 -10.97 -0.93
N ASP A 252 17.74 -10.62 0.12
CA ASP A 252 18.55 -9.40 0.14
C ASP A 252 19.66 -9.42 -0.92
N GLN A 253 20.28 -10.59 -1.16
CA GLN A 253 21.23 -10.78 -2.26
C GLN A 253 20.60 -10.53 -3.64
N LYS A 254 19.45 -11.15 -3.92
CA LYS A 254 18.71 -10.94 -5.18
C LYS A 254 18.45 -9.45 -5.40
N ILE A 255 17.99 -8.75 -4.38
CA ILE A 255 17.76 -7.31 -4.44
C ILE A 255 19.06 -6.55 -4.75
N ARG A 256 20.18 -6.94 -4.15
CA ARG A 256 21.47 -6.29 -4.40
C ARG A 256 21.96 -6.51 -5.84
N VAL A 257 21.83 -7.72 -6.38
CA VAL A 257 22.17 -8.02 -7.78
C VAL A 257 21.30 -7.19 -8.72
N ILE A 258 19.98 -7.17 -8.49
CA ILE A 258 19.03 -6.34 -9.25
C ILE A 258 19.44 -4.88 -9.18
N SER A 259 19.70 -4.35 -7.99
CA SER A 259 20.12 -2.97 -7.75
C SER A 259 21.35 -2.60 -8.58
N ASN A 260 22.41 -3.42 -8.53
CA ASN A 260 23.64 -3.20 -9.29
C ASN A 260 23.42 -3.22 -10.81
N GLN A 261 22.55 -4.10 -11.32
CA GLN A 261 22.21 -4.11 -12.75
C GLN A 261 21.43 -2.85 -13.15
N LEU A 262 20.44 -2.46 -12.35
CA LEU A 262 19.67 -1.23 -12.55
C LEU A 262 20.57 0.01 -12.55
N GLU A 263 21.57 0.06 -11.67
CA GLU A 263 22.55 1.17 -11.63
C GLU A 263 23.37 1.24 -12.93
N LYS A 264 23.83 0.10 -13.44
CA LYS A 264 24.58 0.03 -14.70
C LYS A 264 23.75 0.51 -15.89
N ILE A 265 22.48 0.12 -15.95
CA ILE A 265 21.57 0.48 -17.04
C ILE A 265 21.21 1.97 -16.98
N ARG A 266 20.91 2.47 -15.78
CA ARG A 266 20.37 3.84 -15.58
C ARG A 266 21.44 4.89 -15.36
N GLY A 267 22.69 4.51 -15.11
CA GLY A 267 23.81 5.42 -14.84
C GLY A 267 23.67 6.23 -13.53
N LYS A 268 22.80 5.81 -12.61
CA LYS A 268 22.55 6.46 -11.31
C LYS A 268 22.24 5.44 -10.24
N ARG A 269 22.50 5.78 -8.98
CA ARG A 269 22.23 4.92 -7.82
C ARG A 269 20.77 4.44 -7.83
N THR A 270 20.55 3.18 -7.50
CA THR A 270 19.20 2.62 -7.45
C THR A 270 18.48 3.08 -6.20
N ASN A 271 17.25 3.55 -6.40
CA ASN A 271 16.27 3.75 -5.34
C ASN A 271 14.95 3.16 -5.83
N PHE A 272 14.55 2.02 -5.26
CA PHE A 272 13.36 1.30 -5.68
C PHE A 272 12.07 2.10 -5.48
N TYR A 273 12.07 3.09 -4.58
CA TYR A 273 10.92 3.96 -4.32
C TYR A 273 10.83 5.17 -5.26
N ASP A 274 11.80 5.38 -6.16
CA ASP A 274 11.67 6.42 -7.19
C ASP A 274 10.54 6.05 -8.15
N LYS A 275 9.76 7.05 -8.59
CA LYS A 275 8.57 6.88 -9.44
C LYS A 275 8.80 5.98 -10.67
N GLU A 276 10.00 6.07 -11.26
CA GLU A 276 10.42 5.26 -12.40
C GLU A 276 10.35 3.76 -12.09
N LEU A 277 11.00 3.31 -11.01
CA LEU A 277 11.04 1.89 -10.62
C LEU A 277 9.80 1.46 -9.84
N ALA A 278 9.32 2.32 -8.94
CA ALA A 278 8.11 2.07 -8.14
C ALA A 278 6.90 1.74 -9.01
N SER A 279 6.78 2.36 -10.20
CA SER A 279 5.66 2.08 -11.12
C SER A 279 5.55 0.63 -11.58
N PHE A 280 6.61 -0.18 -11.45
CA PHE A 280 6.62 -1.59 -11.86
C PHE A 280 6.28 -2.57 -10.72
N TRP A 281 6.52 -2.19 -9.45
CA TRP A 281 6.42 -3.11 -8.31
C TRP A 281 5.57 -2.55 -7.15
N ASP A 282 5.56 -1.23 -6.97
CA ASP A 282 4.77 -0.51 -5.96
C ASP A 282 3.47 -0.02 -6.60
N SER A 283 2.69 -1.00 -6.98
CA SER A 283 1.43 -0.84 -7.68
C SER A 283 0.35 -0.71 -6.60
N SER A 284 0.10 0.52 -6.16
CA SER A 284 -0.85 0.79 -5.08
C SER A 284 -2.23 0.23 -5.37
N SER A 285 -2.60 -0.09 -6.62
CA SER A 285 -3.94 -0.61 -6.98
C SER A 285 -4.09 -2.12 -6.73
N ILE A 286 -3.05 -2.93 -6.98
CA ILE A 286 -2.91 -4.29 -6.41
C ILE A 286 -2.85 -4.22 -4.87
N GLY A 287 -2.35 -3.13 -4.30
CA GLY A 287 -2.43 -2.85 -2.85
C GLY A 287 -3.75 -2.25 -2.35
N VAL A 288 -4.62 -1.74 -3.23
CA VAL A 288 -5.95 -1.18 -2.95
C VAL A 288 -6.97 -2.30 -2.85
N ILE A 289 -6.75 -3.38 -3.59
CA ILE A 289 -7.48 -4.63 -3.45
C ILE A 289 -6.76 -5.49 -2.40
N PRO A 290 -7.30 -5.65 -1.19
CA PRO A 290 -6.72 -6.55 -0.21
C PRO A 290 -6.63 -7.98 -0.77
N ASP A 291 -5.53 -8.66 -0.48
CA ASP A 291 -5.32 -10.09 -0.77
C ASP A 291 -5.20 -10.50 -2.25
N LEU A 292 -5.21 -9.55 -3.20
CA LEU A 292 -4.82 -9.82 -4.59
C LEU A 292 -3.33 -9.53 -4.74
N ASP A 293 -2.54 -10.55 -5.06
CA ASP A 293 -1.13 -10.38 -5.40
C ASP A 293 -0.86 -10.77 -6.86
N THR A 294 0.35 -10.45 -7.32
CA THR A 294 0.78 -10.72 -8.70
C THR A 294 0.83 -12.21 -9.02
N GLU A 295 1.07 -13.09 -8.04
CA GLU A 295 1.17 -14.53 -8.26
C GLU A 295 -0.21 -15.14 -8.51
N LEU A 296 -1.21 -14.76 -7.70
CA LEU A 296 -2.60 -15.13 -7.92
C LEU A 296 -3.12 -14.60 -9.26
N LEU A 297 -2.77 -13.37 -9.62
CA LEU A 297 -3.11 -12.77 -10.92
C LEU A 297 -2.45 -13.51 -12.08
N GLU A 298 -1.17 -13.89 -11.98
CA GLU A 298 -0.49 -14.68 -13.01
C GLU A 298 -1.06 -16.09 -13.13
N TYR A 299 -1.43 -16.71 -12.01
CA TYR A 299 -1.98 -18.06 -12.00
C TYR A 299 -3.41 -18.09 -12.58
N LYS A 300 -4.27 -17.18 -12.15
CA LYS A 300 -5.68 -17.17 -12.59
C LYS A 300 -5.93 -16.37 -13.84
N LYS A 301 -5.24 -15.25 -14.08
CA LYS A 301 -5.38 -14.35 -15.24
C LYS A 301 -6.77 -13.74 -15.45
N GLN A 302 -7.75 -14.12 -14.65
CA GLN A 302 -9.10 -13.58 -14.69
C GLN A 302 -9.63 -13.24 -13.30
N VAL A 303 -10.12 -12.02 -13.14
CA VAL A 303 -10.62 -11.45 -11.89
C VAL A 303 -11.95 -10.73 -12.12
N VAL A 304 -12.85 -10.78 -11.15
CA VAL A 304 -14.07 -9.99 -11.11
C VAL A 304 -14.00 -9.05 -9.92
N LEU A 305 -14.06 -7.76 -10.20
CA LEU A 305 -14.29 -6.71 -9.20
C LEU A 305 -15.80 -6.58 -9.01
N TYR A 306 -16.32 -6.97 -7.86
CA TYR A 306 -17.73 -6.86 -7.54
C TYR A 306 -17.96 -5.98 -6.32
N GLY A 307 -19.12 -5.36 -6.20
CA GLY A 307 -19.44 -4.55 -5.03
C GLY A 307 -20.56 -3.55 -5.29
N PRO A 308 -20.92 -2.76 -4.28
CA PRO A 308 -21.91 -1.70 -4.42
C PRO A 308 -21.55 -0.70 -5.53
N PRO A 309 -22.52 -0.01 -6.12
CA PRO A 309 -22.24 1.02 -7.11
C PRO A 309 -21.43 2.17 -6.50
N GLY A 310 -20.67 2.87 -7.35
CA GLY A 310 -19.84 4.00 -6.92
C GLY A 310 -18.59 3.65 -6.12
N THR A 311 -18.20 2.37 -6.01
CA THR A 311 -16.93 1.93 -5.39
C THR A 311 -15.73 1.96 -6.35
N SER A 312 -15.80 2.79 -7.39
CA SER A 312 -14.71 3.00 -8.37
C SER A 312 -14.23 1.75 -9.11
N LYS A 313 -14.99 0.65 -9.16
CA LYS A 313 -14.61 -0.62 -9.83
C LYS A 313 -14.00 -0.45 -11.22
N THR A 314 -14.66 0.31 -12.10
CA THR A 314 -14.16 0.54 -13.47
C THR A 314 -12.85 1.31 -13.48
N TYR A 315 -12.67 2.26 -12.55
CA TYR A 315 -11.40 2.97 -12.38
C TYR A 315 -10.31 2.02 -11.85
N THR A 316 -10.62 1.22 -10.83
CA THR A 316 -9.72 0.20 -10.29
C THR A 316 -9.34 -0.84 -11.35
N ALA A 317 -10.28 -1.27 -12.20
CA ALA A 317 -10.03 -2.19 -13.31
C ALA A 317 -9.02 -1.61 -14.30
N LYS A 318 -9.14 -0.33 -14.65
CA LYS A 318 -8.18 0.36 -15.52
C LYS A 318 -6.80 0.43 -14.87
N GLN A 319 -6.71 0.85 -13.61
CA GLN A 319 -5.44 0.92 -12.89
C GLN A 319 -4.78 -0.46 -12.78
N LEU A 320 -5.55 -1.49 -12.40
CA LEU A 320 -5.07 -2.87 -12.38
C LEU A 320 -4.59 -3.34 -13.76
N SER A 321 -5.23 -2.90 -14.85
CA SER A 321 -4.78 -3.22 -16.21
C SER A 321 -3.41 -2.63 -16.53
N GLU A 322 -3.20 -1.35 -16.21
CA GLU A 322 -1.92 -0.66 -16.40
C GLU A 322 -0.82 -1.33 -15.56
N GLU A 323 -1.14 -1.75 -14.34
CA GLU A 323 -0.22 -2.46 -13.44
C GLU A 323 0.15 -3.85 -13.96
N ILE A 324 -0.81 -4.64 -14.44
CA ILE A 324 -0.56 -5.95 -15.06
C ILE A 324 0.38 -5.79 -16.26
N ILE A 325 0.14 -4.80 -17.12
CA ILE A 325 1.00 -4.54 -18.29
C ILE A 325 2.42 -4.19 -17.84
N ARG A 326 2.58 -3.23 -16.91
CA ARG A 326 3.91 -2.86 -16.39
C ARG A 326 4.64 -4.04 -15.77
N TYR A 327 3.95 -4.80 -14.92
CA TYR A 327 4.50 -5.96 -14.24
C TYR A 327 4.97 -7.03 -15.24
N ARG A 328 4.10 -7.44 -16.17
CA ARG A 328 4.42 -8.48 -17.16
C ARG A 328 5.52 -8.04 -18.12
N MET A 329 5.48 -6.79 -18.59
CA MET A 329 6.55 -6.28 -19.44
C MET A 329 7.89 -6.21 -18.69
N ALA A 330 7.91 -5.75 -17.43
CA ALA A 330 9.15 -5.73 -16.65
C ALA A 330 9.72 -7.14 -16.43
N LYS A 331 8.85 -8.12 -16.15
CA LYS A 331 9.23 -9.51 -15.94
C LYS A 331 9.73 -10.18 -17.21
N ASP A 332 8.98 -10.07 -18.31
CA ASP A 332 9.23 -10.80 -19.56
C ASP A 332 10.33 -10.13 -20.42
N ILE A 333 10.36 -8.79 -20.49
CA ILE A 333 11.35 -8.04 -21.28
C ILE A 333 12.65 -7.85 -20.47
N GLY A 334 12.56 -7.62 -19.16
CA GLY A 334 13.71 -7.40 -18.31
C GLY A 334 14.37 -6.04 -18.50
N ALA A 335 15.71 -5.98 -18.35
CA ALA A 335 16.52 -4.76 -18.42
C ALA A 335 16.17 -3.76 -19.55
N PRO A 336 15.90 -4.19 -20.80
CA PRO A 336 15.51 -3.29 -21.87
C PRO A 336 14.26 -2.45 -21.58
N ILE A 337 13.37 -2.86 -20.67
CA ILE A 337 12.14 -2.09 -20.33
C ILE A 337 12.46 -0.69 -19.82
N LEU A 338 13.65 -0.47 -19.25
CA LEU A 338 14.09 0.81 -18.69
C LEU A 338 14.87 1.67 -19.69
N GLN A 339 15.05 1.21 -20.92
CA GLN A 339 15.69 1.94 -22.01
C GLN A 339 14.62 2.58 -22.91
N ASP A 340 15.03 3.50 -23.78
CA ASP A 340 14.10 4.26 -24.63
C ASP A 340 13.18 3.36 -25.46
N GLU A 341 13.72 2.32 -26.11
CA GLU A 341 12.94 1.36 -26.90
C GLU A 341 11.90 0.62 -26.06
N GLY A 342 12.29 0.16 -24.86
CA GLY A 342 11.38 -0.53 -23.94
C GLY A 342 10.30 0.39 -23.38
N GLN A 343 10.64 1.65 -23.09
CA GLN A 343 9.66 2.66 -22.66
C GLN A 343 8.66 2.98 -23.78
N GLU A 344 9.11 3.09 -25.03
CA GLU A 344 8.20 3.25 -26.17
C GLU A 344 7.26 2.06 -26.32
N MET A 345 7.77 0.83 -26.18
CA MET A 345 6.94 -0.38 -26.19
C MET A 345 5.92 -0.36 -25.05
N LEU A 346 6.34 0.03 -23.84
CA LEU A 346 5.46 0.13 -22.68
C LEU A 346 4.35 1.16 -22.90
N THR A 347 4.67 2.34 -23.43
CA THR A 347 3.68 3.36 -23.78
C THR A 347 2.68 2.83 -24.80
N ARG A 348 3.16 2.19 -25.89
CA ARG A 348 2.27 1.60 -26.91
C ARG A 348 1.36 0.52 -26.32
N ALA A 349 1.87 -0.32 -25.43
CA ALA A 349 1.08 -1.36 -24.77
C ALA A 349 0.02 -0.75 -23.83
N LEU A 350 0.37 0.25 -23.03
CA LEU A 350 -0.58 0.95 -22.16
C LEU A 350 -1.71 1.64 -22.95
N ASP A 351 -1.40 2.15 -24.13
CA ASP A 351 -2.37 2.84 -24.98
C ASP A 351 -3.29 1.88 -25.77
N ASN A 352 -2.76 0.74 -26.24
CA ASN A 352 -3.45 -0.11 -27.22
C ASN A 352 -3.84 -1.50 -26.71
N ASN A 353 -3.26 -1.97 -25.59
CA ASN A 353 -3.46 -3.33 -25.12
C ASN A 353 -4.47 -3.45 -23.97
N ILE A 354 -5.05 -2.33 -23.54
CA ILE A 354 -6.16 -2.29 -22.58
C ILE A 354 -7.47 -2.15 -23.35
N HIS A 355 -8.18 -3.26 -23.48
CA HIS A 355 -9.43 -3.38 -24.21
C HIS A 355 -10.60 -3.28 -23.24
N ARG A 356 -11.59 -2.45 -23.53
CA ARG A 356 -12.81 -2.34 -22.69
C ARG A 356 -14.05 -2.63 -23.52
N LEU A 357 -14.86 -3.56 -23.02
CA LEU A 357 -16.16 -3.90 -23.56
C LEU A 357 -17.21 -3.78 -22.45
N GLN A 358 -18.17 -2.87 -22.61
CA GLN A 358 -19.30 -2.76 -21.71
C GLN A 358 -20.42 -3.69 -22.19
N LEU A 359 -20.84 -4.62 -21.32
CA LEU A 359 -21.88 -5.59 -21.63
C LEU A 359 -23.26 -4.98 -21.38
N HIS A 360 -24.23 -5.41 -22.18
CA HIS A 360 -25.62 -5.00 -22.10
C HIS A 360 -26.54 -6.19 -22.43
N PRO A 361 -27.80 -6.21 -21.99
CA PRO A 361 -28.68 -7.38 -22.16
C PRO A 361 -28.87 -7.88 -23.59
N ALA A 362 -28.66 -7.03 -24.60
CA ALA A 362 -28.73 -7.42 -26.01
C ALA A 362 -27.44 -8.09 -26.55
N TYR A 363 -26.40 -8.26 -25.74
CA TYR A 363 -25.13 -8.85 -26.16
C TYR A 363 -25.25 -10.38 -26.16
N SER A 364 -24.79 -11.01 -27.24
CA SER A 364 -24.98 -12.44 -27.47
C SER A 364 -23.67 -13.19 -27.74
N TYR A 365 -23.74 -14.53 -27.76
CA TYR A 365 -22.60 -15.37 -28.17
C TYR A 365 -22.11 -15.00 -29.57
N GLU A 366 -23.05 -14.65 -30.45
CA GLU A 366 -22.81 -14.29 -31.84
C GLU A 366 -21.96 -13.01 -31.97
N ASP A 367 -22.16 -12.06 -31.05
CA ASP A 367 -21.40 -10.82 -31.00
C ASP A 367 -20.00 -11.00 -30.39
N PHE A 368 -19.88 -11.91 -29.41
CA PHE A 368 -18.65 -12.09 -28.64
C PHE A 368 -17.69 -13.10 -29.24
N ILE A 369 -18.17 -14.30 -29.55
CA ILE A 369 -17.36 -15.40 -30.08
C ILE A 369 -17.47 -15.39 -31.59
N ARG A 370 -18.66 -15.65 -32.15
CA ARG A 370 -18.93 -15.64 -33.59
C ARG A 370 -20.40 -15.88 -33.91
N GLY A 371 -20.87 -15.26 -34.98
CA GLY A 371 -22.25 -15.39 -35.46
C GLY A 371 -22.32 -15.84 -36.91
N LEU A 372 -23.39 -16.53 -37.26
CA LEU A 372 -23.71 -16.86 -38.64
C LEU A 372 -24.25 -15.62 -39.36
N GLN A 373 -23.64 -15.22 -40.47
CA GLN A 373 -24.11 -14.11 -41.30
C GLN A 373 -24.44 -14.57 -42.71
N PHE A 374 -25.36 -13.84 -43.34
CA PHE A 374 -25.77 -14.05 -44.72
C PHE A 374 -25.41 -12.82 -45.56
N GLU A 375 -24.52 -13.00 -46.53
CA GLU A 375 -24.11 -11.95 -47.45
C GLU A 375 -23.98 -12.53 -48.86
N GLY A 376 -24.54 -11.85 -49.86
CA GLY A 376 -24.39 -12.25 -51.27
C GLY A 376 -24.91 -13.64 -51.64
N GLY A 377 -25.87 -14.20 -50.89
CA GLY A 377 -26.41 -15.55 -51.16
C GLY A 377 -25.71 -16.68 -50.42
N ASN A 378 -24.61 -16.39 -49.70
CA ASN A 378 -23.82 -17.36 -48.96
C ASN A 378 -23.95 -17.14 -47.45
N THR A 379 -23.81 -18.23 -46.71
CA THR A 379 -23.79 -18.23 -45.26
C THR A 379 -22.37 -18.49 -44.78
N PHE A 380 -21.85 -17.64 -43.90
CA PHE A 380 -20.52 -17.79 -43.32
C PHE A 380 -20.52 -17.39 -41.85
N TYR A 381 -19.54 -17.91 -41.10
CA TYR A 381 -19.32 -17.49 -39.72
C TYR A 381 -18.46 -16.23 -39.70
N LYS A 382 -18.98 -15.18 -39.06
CA LYS A 382 -18.23 -13.96 -38.77
C LYS A 382 -17.69 -14.00 -37.35
N LYS A 383 -16.39 -13.76 -37.20
CA LYS A 383 -15.72 -13.66 -35.90
C LYS A 383 -16.32 -12.53 -35.07
N GLY A 384 -16.68 -12.84 -33.83
CA GLY A 384 -17.12 -11.90 -32.80
C GLY A 384 -15.96 -11.10 -32.21
N TYR A 385 -16.24 -10.29 -31.20
CA TYR A 385 -15.27 -9.40 -30.58
C TYR A 385 -14.02 -10.13 -30.06
N LEU A 386 -14.19 -11.19 -29.26
CA LEU A 386 -13.08 -11.91 -28.65
C LEU A 386 -12.17 -12.53 -29.71
N LEU A 387 -12.73 -13.22 -30.71
CA LEU A 387 -11.92 -13.84 -31.76
C LEU A 387 -11.13 -12.81 -32.57
N ARG A 388 -11.71 -11.65 -32.89
CA ARG A 388 -10.98 -10.57 -33.57
C ARG A 388 -9.86 -9.98 -32.70
N LEU A 389 -10.09 -9.87 -31.39
CA LEU A 389 -9.06 -9.46 -30.45
C LEU A 389 -7.90 -10.47 -30.44
N LEU A 390 -8.21 -11.77 -30.33
CA LEU A 390 -7.20 -12.83 -30.35
C LEU A 390 -6.39 -12.83 -31.66
N ASP A 391 -7.04 -12.60 -32.81
CA ASP A 391 -6.35 -12.42 -34.09
C ASP A 391 -5.36 -11.24 -34.02
N SER A 392 -5.77 -10.06 -33.53
CA SER A 392 -4.86 -8.90 -33.42
C SER A 392 -3.71 -9.13 -32.45
N MET A 393 -3.93 -9.91 -31.38
CA MET A 393 -2.88 -10.24 -30.41
C MET A 393 -1.82 -11.17 -31.00
N SER A 394 -2.20 -12.00 -31.99
CA SER A 394 -1.25 -12.90 -32.65
C SER A 394 -0.16 -12.17 -33.44
N GLU A 395 -0.38 -10.89 -33.77
CA GLU A 395 0.64 -10.03 -34.39
C GLU A 395 1.71 -9.55 -33.38
N GLN A 396 1.42 -9.62 -32.08
CA GLN A 396 2.30 -9.20 -30.98
C GLN A 396 2.26 -10.21 -29.82
N PRO A 397 2.75 -11.45 -30.03
CA PRO A 397 2.53 -12.57 -29.11
C PRO A 397 3.18 -12.39 -27.73
N ASP A 398 4.20 -11.52 -27.63
CA ASP A 398 4.99 -11.32 -26.40
C ASP A 398 4.45 -10.20 -25.50
N LEU A 399 3.47 -9.41 -25.96
CA LEU A 399 2.96 -8.27 -25.20
C LEU A 399 1.73 -8.65 -24.38
N PRO A 400 1.62 -8.22 -23.11
CA PRO A 400 0.42 -8.46 -22.31
C PRO A 400 -0.76 -7.64 -22.85
N HIS A 401 -1.94 -8.25 -22.80
CA HIS A 401 -3.22 -7.61 -23.09
C HIS A 401 -4.20 -7.79 -21.94
N VAL A 402 -5.06 -6.81 -21.72
CA VAL A 402 -6.09 -6.86 -20.69
C VAL A 402 -7.45 -6.56 -21.32
N LEU A 403 -8.40 -7.46 -21.15
CA LEU A 403 -9.79 -7.30 -21.55
C LEU A 403 -10.65 -7.00 -20.32
N ILE A 404 -11.10 -5.76 -20.21
CA ILE A 404 -12.08 -5.30 -19.23
C ILE A 404 -13.49 -5.58 -19.76
N LEU A 405 -14.23 -6.45 -19.08
CA LEU A 405 -15.64 -6.70 -19.31
C LEU A 405 -16.43 -5.93 -18.24
N ASP A 406 -17.05 -4.83 -18.61
CA ASP A 406 -17.77 -3.96 -17.69
C ASP A 406 -19.24 -4.38 -17.60
N GLU A 407 -19.82 -4.37 -16.40
CA GLU A 407 -21.23 -4.78 -16.14
C GLU A 407 -21.53 -6.24 -16.53
N ILE A 408 -20.65 -7.17 -16.13
CA ILE A 408 -20.72 -8.58 -16.56
C ILE A 408 -22.02 -9.28 -16.15
N ASN A 409 -22.67 -8.82 -15.07
CA ASN A 409 -23.91 -9.37 -14.54
C ASN A 409 -25.17 -8.99 -15.35
N ARG A 410 -25.03 -8.17 -16.40
CA ARG A 410 -26.17 -7.74 -17.25
C ARG A 410 -26.48 -8.70 -18.40
N VAL A 411 -25.73 -9.78 -18.52
CA VAL A 411 -25.88 -10.79 -19.58
C VAL A 411 -25.74 -12.19 -19.00
N ASP A 412 -26.32 -13.17 -19.69
CA ASP A 412 -26.03 -14.59 -19.45
C ASP A 412 -24.59 -14.89 -19.85
N LEU A 413 -23.68 -14.81 -18.88
CA LEU A 413 -22.27 -15.07 -19.11
C LEU A 413 -22.01 -16.52 -19.53
N SER A 414 -22.81 -17.47 -19.05
CA SER A 414 -22.70 -18.88 -19.43
C SER A 414 -22.94 -19.05 -20.93
N ARG A 415 -23.99 -18.39 -21.45
CA ARG A 415 -24.29 -18.38 -22.88
C ARG A 415 -23.31 -17.55 -23.69
N LEU A 416 -22.91 -16.37 -23.19
CA LEU A 416 -22.01 -15.45 -23.89
C LEU A 416 -20.65 -16.09 -24.19
N PHE A 417 -20.06 -16.76 -23.20
CA PHE A 417 -18.72 -17.33 -23.31
C PHE A 417 -18.72 -18.67 -24.05
N GLY A 418 -19.73 -19.53 -23.87
CA GLY A 418 -19.79 -20.84 -24.52
C GLY A 418 -18.50 -21.64 -24.35
N GLU A 419 -17.84 -22.02 -25.45
CA GLU A 419 -16.57 -22.78 -25.44
C GLU A 419 -15.40 -22.01 -24.80
N CYS A 420 -15.49 -20.68 -24.70
CA CYS A 420 -14.49 -19.83 -24.05
C CYS A 420 -14.26 -20.24 -22.59
N PHE A 421 -15.23 -20.83 -21.89
CA PHE A 421 -15.01 -21.34 -20.53
C PHE A 421 -13.94 -22.41 -20.46
N SER A 422 -13.90 -23.31 -21.45
CA SER A 422 -12.89 -24.36 -21.50
C SER A 422 -11.54 -23.77 -21.88
N ALA A 423 -11.51 -22.79 -22.80
CA ALA A 423 -10.29 -22.12 -23.22
C ALA A 423 -9.64 -21.28 -22.10
N LEU A 424 -10.42 -20.74 -21.16
CA LEU A 424 -9.91 -20.00 -20.00
C LEU A 424 -9.18 -20.89 -18.98
N GLU A 425 -9.54 -22.18 -18.92
CA GLU A 425 -8.87 -23.17 -18.07
C GLU A 425 -7.68 -23.81 -18.79
N ASN A 426 -7.83 -24.13 -20.08
CA ASN A 426 -6.82 -24.78 -20.90
C ASN A 426 -6.22 -23.79 -21.90
N ARG A 427 -5.56 -22.75 -21.40
CA ARG A 427 -4.93 -21.72 -22.23
C ARG A 427 -3.82 -22.31 -23.09
N GLY A 428 -3.66 -21.77 -24.30
CA GLY A 428 -2.72 -22.28 -25.30
C GLY A 428 -3.19 -23.50 -26.10
N GLU A 429 -4.25 -24.19 -25.65
CA GLU A 429 -4.84 -25.33 -26.38
C GLU A 429 -5.97 -24.84 -27.30
N PRO A 430 -5.84 -24.97 -28.63
CA PRO A 430 -6.89 -24.55 -29.55
C PRO A 430 -8.12 -25.46 -29.45
N ILE A 431 -9.29 -24.83 -29.37
CA ILE A 431 -10.59 -25.50 -29.44
C ILE A 431 -11.19 -25.26 -30.83
N ASP A 432 -11.46 -26.35 -31.55
CA ASP A 432 -12.19 -26.28 -32.82
C ASP A 432 -13.63 -25.87 -32.56
N LEU A 433 -14.04 -24.76 -33.15
CA LEU A 433 -15.40 -24.27 -33.04
C LEU A 433 -16.21 -24.72 -34.27
N LEU A 434 -17.48 -25.12 -34.08
CA LEU A 434 -18.38 -25.56 -35.16
C LEU A 434 -18.48 -24.59 -36.35
N GLY A 435 -18.12 -25.03 -37.54
CA GLY A 435 -18.25 -24.23 -38.76
C GLY A 435 -16.93 -23.64 -39.27
N GLU A 436 -16.95 -23.19 -40.51
CA GLU A 436 -15.76 -22.78 -41.26
C GLU A 436 -15.86 -21.31 -41.69
N SER A 437 -14.70 -20.67 -41.81
CA SER A 437 -14.50 -19.38 -42.46
C SER A 437 -13.40 -19.56 -43.50
N ASP A 438 -13.66 -19.16 -44.74
CA ASP A 438 -12.75 -19.36 -45.88
C ASP A 438 -12.24 -20.81 -46.05
N GLY A 439 -13.12 -21.79 -45.79
CA GLY A 439 -12.81 -23.23 -45.91
C GLY A 439 -11.86 -23.76 -44.84
N LYS A 440 -11.68 -23.02 -43.73
CA LYS A 440 -10.90 -23.44 -42.57
C LYS A 440 -11.75 -23.43 -41.31
N THR A 441 -11.54 -24.42 -40.45
CA THR A 441 -12.13 -24.48 -39.11
C THR A 441 -11.73 -23.25 -38.31
N ILE A 442 -12.69 -22.61 -37.67
CA ILE A 442 -12.42 -21.50 -36.76
C ILE A 442 -11.97 -22.09 -35.43
N GLN A 443 -10.80 -21.66 -34.94
CA GLN A 443 -10.28 -22.10 -33.66
C GLN A 443 -10.37 -20.98 -32.62
N LEU A 444 -10.70 -21.35 -31.38
CA LEU A 444 -10.58 -20.50 -30.20
C LEU A 444 -9.34 -20.94 -29.43
N ASN A 445 -8.35 -20.08 -29.35
CA ASN A 445 -7.18 -20.29 -28.52
C ASN A 445 -6.91 -19.03 -27.70
N ILE A 446 -7.06 -19.12 -26.38
CA ILE A 446 -6.79 -18.00 -25.48
C ILE A 446 -5.32 -18.08 -25.06
N PRO A 447 -4.50 -17.07 -25.40
CA PRO A 447 -3.09 -17.08 -25.07
C PRO A 447 -2.84 -16.72 -23.61
N ASP A 448 -1.62 -17.01 -23.16
CA ASP A 448 -1.20 -16.81 -21.77
C ASP A 448 -1.01 -15.34 -21.38
N ASN A 449 -0.86 -14.46 -22.35
CA ASN A 449 -0.68 -13.02 -22.18
C ASN A 449 -2.02 -12.24 -22.17
N LEU A 450 -3.18 -12.91 -22.25
CA LEU A 450 -4.50 -12.26 -22.12
C LEU A 450 -5.03 -12.31 -20.69
N TYR A 451 -5.20 -11.15 -20.06
CA TYR A 451 -5.85 -11.01 -18.76
C TYR A 451 -7.30 -10.55 -18.94
N ILE A 452 -8.20 -11.01 -18.07
CA ILE A 452 -9.62 -10.60 -18.10
C ILE A 452 -10.01 -9.99 -16.77
N ILE A 453 -10.58 -8.78 -16.81
CA ILE A 453 -11.10 -8.09 -15.62
C ILE A 453 -12.58 -7.85 -15.81
N GLY A 454 -13.42 -8.55 -15.05
CA GLY A 454 -14.85 -8.27 -14.96
C GLY A 454 -15.15 -7.19 -13.93
N THR A 455 -16.16 -6.36 -14.18
CA THR A 455 -16.78 -5.52 -13.14
C THR A 455 -18.25 -5.91 -12.96
N MET A 456 -18.73 -5.88 -11.71
CA MET A 456 -20.09 -6.27 -11.37
C MET A 456 -20.68 -5.38 -10.28
N ASN A 457 -21.89 -4.87 -10.51
CA ASN A 457 -22.68 -4.18 -9.48
C ASN A 457 -23.63 -5.16 -8.77
N LEU A 458 -23.76 -5.03 -7.45
CA LEU A 458 -24.60 -5.94 -6.64
C LEU A 458 -26.10 -5.61 -6.68
N ILE A 459 -26.47 -4.34 -6.86
CA ILE A 459 -27.85 -3.85 -6.70
C ILE A 459 -28.65 -3.89 -8.01
N ASP A 460 -28.03 -4.15 -9.17
CA ASP A 460 -28.73 -4.10 -10.44
C ASP A 460 -29.89 -5.12 -10.48
N HIS A 461 -31.13 -4.64 -10.51
CA HIS A 461 -32.35 -5.46 -10.42
C HIS A 461 -32.55 -6.46 -11.57
N SER A 462 -31.65 -6.47 -12.57
CA SER A 462 -31.64 -7.37 -13.73
C SER A 462 -30.60 -8.49 -13.65
N VAL A 463 -30.05 -8.77 -12.46
CA VAL A 463 -28.98 -9.77 -12.29
C VAL A 463 -29.46 -11.17 -12.66
N GLU A 464 -28.91 -11.72 -13.73
CA GLU A 464 -28.91 -13.16 -13.92
C GLU A 464 -28.01 -13.82 -12.86
N GLN A 465 -28.46 -14.94 -12.29
CA GLN A 465 -27.66 -15.67 -11.31
C GLN A 465 -26.43 -16.26 -12.00
N LEU A 466 -25.28 -15.71 -11.64
CA LEU A 466 -23.98 -16.20 -12.06
C LEU A 466 -23.75 -17.65 -11.62
N ASP A 467 -23.53 -18.55 -12.59
CA ASP A 467 -23.33 -19.98 -12.36
C ASP A 467 -22.11 -20.24 -11.46
N PHE A 468 -22.24 -21.22 -10.55
CA PHE A 468 -21.17 -21.74 -9.71
C PHE A 468 -19.95 -22.21 -10.52
N ALA A 469 -20.17 -22.73 -11.74
CA ALA A 469 -19.09 -23.06 -12.65
C ALA A 469 -18.25 -21.83 -13.04
N LEU A 470 -18.88 -20.69 -13.27
CA LEU A 470 -18.20 -19.43 -13.60
C LEU A 470 -17.43 -18.90 -12.38
N ARG A 471 -18.02 -18.98 -11.19
CA ARG A 471 -17.37 -18.52 -9.96
C ARG A 471 -16.00 -19.17 -9.71
N ARG A 472 -15.81 -20.44 -10.06
CA ARG A 472 -14.54 -21.17 -9.87
C ARG A 472 -13.41 -20.74 -10.81
N ARG A 473 -13.74 -20.12 -11.93
CA ARG A 473 -12.78 -19.76 -12.99
C ARG A 473 -12.20 -18.37 -12.80
N PHE A 474 -12.90 -17.49 -12.09
CA PHE A 474 -12.46 -16.13 -11.78
C PHE A 474 -12.02 -16.00 -10.32
N LEU A 475 -11.05 -15.12 -10.05
CA LEU A 475 -10.86 -14.56 -8.72
C LEU A 475 -11.97 -13.55 -8.44
N TRP A 476 -12.56 -13.59 -7.25
CA TRP A 476 -13.62 -12.67 -6.85
C TRP A 476 -13.08 -11.70 -5.82
N VAL A 477 -13.08 -10.43 -6.19
CA VAL A 477 -12.55 -9.35 -5.39
C VAL A 477 -13.68 -8.38 -5.08
N GLU A 478 -13.94 -8.19 -3.79
CA GLU A 478 -14.89 -7.19 -3.35
C GLU A 478 -14.24 -5.80 -3.38
N ALA A 479 -14.81 -4.91 -4.19
CA ALA A 479 -14.49 -3.49 -4.19
C ALA A 479 -15.48 -2.77 -3.25
N SER A 480 -15.06 -2.62 -2.00
CA SER A 480 -15.85 -2.01 -0.92
C SER A 480 -15.45 -0.55 -0.68
N TYR A 481 -16.28 0.15 0.10
CA TYR A 481 -15.95 1.47 0.62
C TYR A 481 -14.77 1.38 1.61
N ASN A 482 -13.82 2.30 1.49
CA ASN A 482 -12.63 2.40 2.33
C ASN A 482 -12.43 3.85 2.79
N ALA A 483 -12.43 4.07 4.10
CA ALA A 483 -12.40 5.39 4.71
C ALA A 483 -11.08 6.13 4.44
N GLU A 484 -9.95 5.43 4.57
CA GLU A 484 -8.62 6.00 4.34
C GLU A 484 -8.45 6.44 2.88
N ALA A 485 -8.93 5.62 1.94
CA ALA A 485 -8.90 5.92 0.52
C ALA A 485 -9.79 7.12 0.17
N LEU A 486 -10.92 7.33 0.85
CA LEU A 486 -11.79 8.47 0.56
C LEU A 486 -11.05 9.80 0.75
N LEU A 487 -10.28 9.94 1.83
CA LEU A 487 -9.55 11.18 2.12
C LEU A 487 -8.48 11.46 1.05
N GLU A 488 -7.70 10.44 0.69
CA GLU A 488 -6.66 10.55 -0.34
C GLU A 488 -7.24 10.84 -1.72
N ILE A 489 -8.37 10.22 -2.08
CA ILE A 489 -9.04 10.51 -3.36
C ILE A 489 -9.59 11.95 -3.37
N CYS A 490 -10.15 12.43 -2.26
CA CYS A 490 -10.59 13.82 -2.14
C CYS A 490 -9.41 14.79 -2.33
N LYS A 491 -8.26 14.49 -1.71
CA LYS A 491 -7.02 15.25 -1.86
C LYS A 491 -6.51 15.28 -3.30
N PHE A 492 -6.46 14.12 -3.95
CA PHE A 492 -6.06 14.02 -5.34
C PHE A 492 -7.00 14.83 -6.24
N LYS A 493 -8.32 14.68 -6.06
CA LYS A 493 -9.31 15.42 -6.84
C LYS A 493 -9.18 16.92 -6.61
N TRP A 494 -8.98 17.37 -5.37
CA TRP A 494 -8.75 18.77 -5.02
C TRP A 494 -7.54 19.36 -5.76
N ASN A 495 -6.43 18.64 -5.77
CA ASN A 495 -5.19 19.05 -6.43
C ASN A 495 -5.29 19.04 -7.96
N SER A 496 -6.24 18.29 -8.53
CA SER A 496 -6.51 18.29 -9.97
C SER A 496 -7.30 19.51 -10.47
N LEU A 497 -7.85 20.32 -9.56
CA LEU A 497 -8.64 21.51 -9.90
C LEU A 497 -7.77 22.76 -10.03
N SER A 498 -8.14 23.68 -10.94
CA SER A 498 -7.52 25.00 -11.05
C SER A 498 -8.06 25.95 -9.97
N TRP A 499 -7.17 26.68 -9.30
CA TRP A 499 -7.49 27.55 -8.17
C TRP A 499 -7.24 29.04 -8.43
N ASP A 500 -7.09 29.48 -9.69
CA ASP A 500 -6.95 30.89 -10.11
C ASP A 500 -6.10 31.78 -9.17
N ASN A 501 -4.99 31.26 -8.65
CA ASN A 501 -4.10 31.90 -7.69
C ASN A 501 -4.75 32.36 -6.36
N LYS A 502 -5.87 31.75 -5.93
CA LYS A 502 -6.60 32.09 -4.70
C LYS A 502 -5.98 31.52 -3.41
N GLY A 503 -4.83 30.84 -3.49
CA GLY A 503 -4.06 30.41 -2.31
C GLY A 503 -4.72 29.33 -1.45
N PHE A 504 -5.74 28.64 -1.95
CA PHE A 504 -6.36 27.51 -1.26
C PHE A 504 -5.49 26.26 -1.41
N ASN A 505 -4.99 25.72 -0.30
CA ASN A 505 -4.27 24.46 -0.24
C ASN A 505 -5.11 23.39 0.45
N TRP A 506 -4.72 22.13 0.28
CA TRP A 506 -5.38 20.99 0.91
C TRP A 506 -5.36 21.08 2.44
N ASP A 507 -4.23 21.48 3.02
CA ASP A 507 -4.00 21.53 4.49
C ASP A 507 -5.07 22.36 5.23
N VAL A 508 -5.68 23.35 4.55
CA VAL A 508 -6.74 24.19 5.11
C VAL A 508 -8.09 23.45 5.20
N VAL A 509 -8.38 22.53 4.28
CA VAL A 509 -9.67 21.83 4.19
C VAL A 509 -9.62 20.40 4.69
N GLU A 510 -8.42 19.85 4.91
CA GLU A 510 -8.18 18.45 5.32
C GLU A 510 -9.05 18.03 6.51
N SER A 511 -9.07 18.83 7.59
CA SER A 511 -9.90 18.54 8.78
C SER A 511 -11.42 18.49 8.53
N ASP A 512 -11.93 19.25 7.56
CA ASP A 512 -13.36 19.18 7.17
C ASP A 512 -13.63 17.91 6.35
N PHE A 513 -12.65 17.43 5.57
CA PHE A 513 -12.74 16.16 4.85
C PHE A 513 -12.57 14.94 5.77
N GLU A 514 -11.78 15.03 6.84
CA GLU A 514 -11.77 14.00 7.90
C GLU A 514 -13.18 13.84 8.50
N ARG A 515 -13.85 14.97 8.80
CA ARG A 515 -15.25 14.95 9.26
C ARG A 515 -16.21 14.41 8.20
N LEU A 516 -15.96 14.63 6.91
CA LEU A 516 -16.75 14.02 5.84
C LEU A 516 -16.61 12.49 5.85
N VAL A 517 -15.39 11.99 6.06
CA VAL A 517 -15.12 10.54 6.18
C VAL A 517 -15.89 9.96 7.37
N ASP A 518 -15.90 10.64 8.53
CA ASP A 518 -16.68 10.21 9.69
C ASP A 518 -18.20 10.16 9.39
N ALA A 519 -18.73 11.21 8.75
CA ALA A 519 -20.13 11.27 8.34
C ALA A 519 -20.49 10.17 7.32
N ALA A 520 -19.60 9.90 6.36
CA ALA A 520 -19.75 8.83 5.37
C ALA A 520 -19.74 7.45 6.03
N ASN A 521 -18.84 7.22 6.99
CA ASN A 521 -18.78 5.99 7.79
C ASN A 521 -20.07 5.77 8.57
N SER A 522 -20.58 6.81 9.23
CA SER A 522 -21.84 6.78 9.97
C SER A 522 -23.04 6.48 9.06
N LEU A 523 -23.11 7.11 7.89
CA LEU A 523 -24.14 6.85 6.89
C LEU A 523 -24.09 5.40 6.40
N ASN A 524 -22.91 4.91 5.98
CA ASN A 524 -22.74 3.55 5.48
C ASN A 524 -23.02 2.49 6.55
N ASN A 525 -22.61 2.72 7.80
CA ASN A 525 -22.97 1.86 8.93
C ASN A 525 -24.50 1.85 9.16
N THR A 526 -25.17 2.97 8.96
CA THR A 526 -26.63 3.03 9.09
C THR A 526 -27.34 2.29 7.97
N ILE A 527 -26.85 2.40 6.72
CA ILE A 527 -27.36 1.67 5.56
C ILE A 527 -27.22 0.16 5.76
N LYS A 528 -26.01 -0.28 6.15
CA LYS A 528 -25.68 -1.67 6.42
C LYS A 528 -26.59 -2.32 7.46
N ASN A 529 -26.99 -1.55 8.48
CA ASN A 529 -27.81 -2.04 9.59
C ASN A 529 -29.31 -1.71 9.43
N GLU A 530 -29.77 -1.26 8.26
CA GLU A 530 -31.20 -1.09 7.99
C GLU A 530 -31.75 -2.34 7.28
N ASP A 531 -32.84 -2.91 7.81
CA ASP A 531 -33.43 -4.17 7.34
C ASP A 531 -33.85 -4.12 5.87
N GLU A 532 -34.28 -2.95 5.38
CA GLU A 532 -34.70 -2.74 3.99
C GLU A 532 -33.54 -2.50 3.00
N LEU A 533 -32.30 -2.35 3.47
CA LEU A 533 -31.11 -2.11 2.63
C LEU A 533 -30.09 -3.24 2.80
N GLY A 534 -29.17 -3.14 3.76
CA GLY A 534 -28.09 -4.11 3.99
C GLY A 534 -26.77 -3.77 3.30
N ASP A 535 -25.86 -4.76 3.26
CA ASP A 535 -24.46 -4.60 2.82
C ASP A 535 -24.33 -4.18 1.35
N ASP A 536 -25.16 -4.72 0.47
CA ASP A 536 -25.09 -4.47 -0.97
C ASP A 536 -25.38 -3.01 -1.35
N PHE A 537 -26.04 -2.25 -0.45
CA PHE A 537 -26.48 -0.87 -0.66
C PHE A 537 -25.53 0.19 -0.11
N VAL A 538 -24.41 -0.23 0.51
CA VAL A 538 -23.39 0.68 1.03
C VAL A 538 -22.89 1.62 -0.09
N LEU A 539 -22.74 2.90 0.23
CA LEU A 539 -22.33 3.90 -0.76
C LEU A 539 -20.81 3.90 -0.95
N GLY A 540 -20.37 3.77 -2.19
CA GLY A 540 -18.96 3.88 -2.54
C GLY A 540 -18.43 5.31 -2.55
N HIS A 541 -17.10 5.45 -2.69
CA HIS A 541 -16.37 6.72 -2.59
C HIS A 541 -16.86 7.79 -3.57
N VAL A 542 -17.25 7.40 -4.79
CA VAL A 542 -17.61 8.32 -5.88
C VAL A 542 -18.68 9.31 -5.44
N PHE A 543 -19.68 8.84 -4.69
CA PHE A 543 -20.74 9.71 -4.21
C PHE A 543 -20.22 10.79 -3.25
N PHE A 544 -19.28 10.46 -2.37
CA PHE A 544 -18.72 11.43 -1.41
C PHE A 544 -17.68 12.37 -2.05
N ILE A 545 -16.94 11.91 -3.07
CA ILE A 545 -15.93 12.72 -3.79
C ILE A 545 -16.56 13.94 -4.47
N GLU A 546 -17.85 13.89 -4.83
CA GLU A 546 -18.58 15.04 -5.37
C GLU A 546 -18.62 16.25 -4.42
N SER A 547 -18.35 16.05 -3.12
CA SER A 547 -18.11 17.17 -2.18
C SER A 547 -16.99 18.11 -2.63
N VAL A 548 -15.95 17.61 -3.30
CA VAL A 548 -14.79 18.38 -3.75
C VAL A 548 -15.18 19.46 -4.77
N PRO A 549 -15.82 19.13 -5.92
CA PRO A 549 -16.27 20.15 -6.86
C PRO A 549 -17.36 21.07 -6.27
N PHE A 550 -18.24 20.57 -5.40
CA PHE A 550 -19.21 21.45 -4.72
C PHE A 550 -18.53 22.46 -3.80
N LEU A 551 -17.48 22.05 -3.08
CA LEU A 551 -16.68 22.94 -2.25
C LEU A 551 -15.86 23.92 -3.09
N HIS A 552 -15.25 23.46 -4.19
CA HIS A 552 -14.55 24.33 -5.13
C HIS A 552 -15.46 25.44 -5.66
N GLN A 553 -16.67 25.09 -6.12
CA GLN A 553 -17.67 26.06 -6.55
C GLN A 553 -18.09 27.02 -5.43
N PHE A 554 -18.31 26.49 -4.21
CA PHE A 554 -18.65 27.29 -3.04
C PHE A 554 -17.56 28.30 -2.69
N LEU A 555 -16.29 27.94 -2.85
CA LEU A 555 -15.15 28.81 -2.54
C LEU A 555 -14.83 29.82 -3.65
N GLN A 556 -15.36 29.67 -4.87
CA GLN A 556 -15.08 30.59 -5.98
C GLN A 556 -15.32 32.08 -5.64
N PRO A 557 -16.41 32.47 -4.95
CA PRO A 557 -16.64 33.88 -4.58
C PRO A 557 -15.72 34.40 -3.47
N TYR A 558 -14.99 33.53 -2.77
CA TYR A 558 -14.20 33.90 -1.59
C TYR A 558 -12.74 34.16 -1.94
N SER A 559 -12.20 35.25 -1.39
CA SER A 559 -10.76 35.60 -1.47
C SER A 559 -9.96 35.15 -0.25
N ARG A 560 -10.63 34.63 0.79
CA ARG A 560 -10.04 34.08 2.02
C ARG A 560 -10.85 32.89 2.52
N SER A 561 -10.16 31.97 3.18
CA SER A 561 -10.72 30.77 3.80
C SER A 561 -11.75 31.08 4.88
N PRO A 562 -13.02 30.64 4.75
CA PRO A 562 -13.95 30.63 5.87
C PRO A 562 -13.47 29.71 7.00
N ASN A 563 -13.94 29.94 8.23
CA ASN A 563 -13.58 29.12 9.40
C ASN A 563 -14.06 27.65 9.35
N SER A 564 -14.89 27.30 8.37
CA SER A 564 -15.44 25.95 8.17
C SER A 564 -15.95 25.80 6.75
N PHE A 565 -15.71 24.64 6.13
CA PHE A 565 -15.94 24.42 4.70
C PHE A 565 -17.15 23.53 4.43
N LEU A 566 -17.16 22.33 5.01
CA LEU A 566 -18.19 21.32 4.76
C LEU A 566 -19.23 21.28 5.87
N PHE A 567 -18.79 21.47 7.12
CA PHE A 567 -19.65 21.39 8.29
C PHE A 567 -19.47 22.58 9.23
N THR A 568 -20.56 23.07 9.81
CA THR A 568 -20.51 24.02 10.92
C THR A 568 -19.83 23.42 12.16
N ALA A 569 -19.44 24.28 13.12
CA ALA A 569 -18.84 23.85 14.39
C ALA A 569 -19.76 22.91 15.21
N LYS A 570 -21.08 22.94 14.98
CA LYS A 570 -22.07 22.08 15.65
C LYS A 570 -22.45 20.83 14.83
N GLY A 571 -21.72 20.53 13.75
CA GLY A 571 -22.00 19.37 12.88
C GLY A 571 -23.11 19.57 11.85
N GLY A 572 -23.78 20.73 11.82
CA GLY A 572 -24.74 21.07 10.77
C GLY A 572 -24.06 21.27 9.41
N TRP A 573 -24.76 20.97 8.31
CA TRP A 573 -24.22 21.08 6.96
C TRP A 573 -23.97 22.52 6.51
N ARG A 574 -22.94 22.71 5.69
CA ARG A 574 -22.77 23.89 4.83
C ARG A 574 -23.31 23.58 3.42
N GLU A 575 -23.39 24.62 2.59
CA GLU A 575 -23.91 24.52 1.22
C GLU A 575 -23.31 23.36 0.39
N PRO A 576 -21.99 23.06 0.43
CA PRO A 576 -21.44 21.93 -0.31
C PRO A 576 -22.07 20.58 0.06
N ILE A 577 -22.28 20.33 1.36
CA ILE A 577 -22.88 19.09 1.86
C ILE A 577 -24.39 19.07 1.62
N GLU A 578 -25.07 20.22 1.71
CA GLU A 578 -26.48 20.31 1.33
C GLU A 578 -26.69 19.98 -0.16
N LYS A 579 -25.82 20.49 -1.03
CA LYS A 579 -25.82 20.17 -2.47
C LYS A 579 -25.52 18.70 -2.70
N LEU A 580 -24.49 18.16 -2.07
CA LEU A 580 -24.14 16.73 -2.15
C LEU A 580 -25.33 15.85 -1.78
N TRP A 581 -25.96 16.12 -0.63
CA TRP A 581 -27.11 15.34 -0.18
C TRP A 581 -28.28 15.48 -1.16
N ARG A 582 -28.67 16.70 -1.51
CA ARG A 582 -29.88 16.95 -2.31
C ARG A 582 -29.75 16.45 -3.74
N LEU A 583 -28.58 16.59 -4.35
CA LEU A 583 -28.37 16.34 -5.79
C LEU A 583 -27.87 14.93 -6.08
N SER A 584 -27.19 14.28 -5.12
CA SER A 584 -26.53 12.99 -5.35
C SER A 584 -27.06 11.89 -4.42
N LEU A 585 -26.90 12.05 -3.11
CA LEU A 585 -27.22 10.99 -2.14
C LEU A 585 -28.74 10.75 -2.01
N TYR A 586 -29.53 11.81 -1.92
CA TYR A 586 -30.97 11.71 -1.68
C TYR A 586 -31.73 11.02 -2.83
N PRO A 587 -31.52 11.38 -4.11
CA PRO A 587 -32.18 10.69 -5.22
C PRO A 587 -31.83 9.20 -5.27
N LEU A 588 -30.55 8.85 -5.05
CA LEU A 588 -30.07 7.47 -5.06
C LEU A 588 -30.71 6.64 -3.93
N LEU A 589 -30.61 7.12 -2.69
CA LEU A 589 -31.17 6.42 -1.52
C LEU A 589 -32.69 6.29 -1.60
N LYS A 590 -33.36 7.28 -2.21
CA LYS A 590 -34.80 7.20 -2.47
C LYS A 590 -35.11 6.07 -3.46
N GLU A 591 -34.31 5.89 -4.50
CA GLU A 591 -34.47 4.82 -5.49
C GLU A 591 -34.22 3.44 -4.88
N TYR A 592 -33.20 3.30 -4.03
CA TYR A 592 -32.96 2.06 -3.27
C TYR A 592 -34.16 1.64 -2.42
N LEU A 593 -34.94 2.62 -1.95
CA LEU A 593 -36.15 2.41 -1.15
C LEU A 593 -37.44 2.45 -2.00
N SER A 594 -37.37 2.36 -3.32
CA SER A 594 -38.54 2.48 -4.21
C SER A 594 -39.59 1.38 -4.00
N GLY A 595 -39.19 0.21 -3.50
CA GLY A 595 -40.07 -0.90 -3.12
C GLY A 595 -40.60 -0.87 -1.68
N VAL A 596 -40.19 0.12 -0.88
CA VAL A 596 -40.54 0.23 0.55
C VAL A 596 -41.79 1.12 0.73
N ASP A 597 -42.61 0.86 1.75
CA ASP A 597 -43.78 1.69 1.99
C ASP A 597 -43.40 3.15 2.32
N ASN A 598 -44.23 4.12 1.91
CA ASN A 598 -43.91 5.54 2.02
C ASN A 598 -43.60 6.01 3.46
N ARG A 599 -44.20 5.40 4.49
CA ARG A 599 -43.95 5.79 5.89
C ARG A 599 -42.59 5.28 6.34
N ALA A 600 -42.26 4.02 6.04
CA ALA A 600 -40.95 3.46 6.29
C ALA A 600 -39.87 4.19 5.48
N GLN A 601 -40.07 4.44 4.19
CA GLN A 601 -39.14 5.22 3.36
C GLN A 601 -38.85 6.59 3.98
N THR A 602 -39.88 7.33 4.43
CA THR A 602 -39.69 8.65 5.08
C THR A 602 -38.91 8.54 6.39
N ARG A 603 -39.21 7.51 7.22
CA ARG A 603 -38.50 7.21 8.48
C ARG A 603 -37.02 6.93 8.21
N ILE A 604 -36.74 6.04 7.26
CA ILE A 604 -35.38 5.62 6.88
C ILE A 604 -34.61 6.81 6.31
N MET A 605 -35.18 7.55 5.35
CA MET A 605 -34.52 8.73 4.78
C MET A 605 -34.18 9.79 5.83
N LYS A 606 -35.03 9.97 6.85
CA LYS A 606 -34.72 10.86 7.98
C LYS A 606 -33.57 10.31 8.83
N LYS A 607 -33.57 9.01 9.13
CA LYS A 607 -32.49 8.33 9.88
C LYS A 607 -31.15 8.46 9.14
N LEU A 608 -31.12 8.17 7.83
CA LEU A 608 -29.93 8.30 6.98
C LEU A 608 -29.43 9.74 6.93
N LYS A 609 -30.34 10.72 6.82
CA LYS A 609 -29.98 12.15 6.84
C LYS A 609 -29.35 12.57 8.16
N GLU A 610 -29.86 12.07 9.29
CA GLU A 610 -29.29 12.35 10.61
C GLU A 610 -27.95 11.65 10.80
N ALA A 611 -27.77 10.44 10.25
CA ALA A 611 -26.51 9.71 10.29
C ALA A 611 -25.39 10.38 9.48
N PHE A 612 -25.72 11.10 8.40
CA PHE A 612 -24.75 11.83 7.59
C PHE A 612 -24.35 13.18 8.21
N LYS A 613 -24.01 13.17 9.49
CA LYS A 613 -23.44 14.29 10.25
C LYS A 613 -22.24 13.77 11.06
N PRO A 614 -21.13 14.52 11.12
CA PRO A 614 -19.93 14.12 11.86
C PRO A 614 -20.10 14.24 13.37
#